data_AF-A6FYC6-F1
#
_entry.id   AF-A6FYC6-F1
#
_cell.length_a   1.000
_cell.length_b   1.000
_cell.length_c   1.000
_cell.angle_alpha   90.00
_cell.angle_beta   90.00
_cell.angle_gamma   90.00
#
_symmetry.space_group_name_H-M   'P 1'
#
loop_
_entity.id
_entity.type
_entity.pdbx_description
1 polymer ?
#
loop_
_entity_poly.entity_id
_entity_poly.type
_entity_poly.pdbx_seq_one_letter_code
_entity_poly.pdbx_strand_id
1 'polypeptide(L)'
;MAAISGACAELGDEVRFEPSAEPVEITSSVPAAGSLAVDPGARFDLCLSTEIDPQIPDDFDLNLRSSTLTFDTELSVQMFSWRAPGQQDAIAAERWCPGSVLSITPKSPLQPGITYRARLRAIDGLGWRGQGMDLSAPGWTADEEGNVTRWFDFTVAGDIGDPAPEEVPTLEPGPTLAELFTDDAVFDPERGACSCHQGSDELALARLDLRTAELAFESLVLRDGLEPTGVPMVTPGRPSESYLLHKLHRTASGEALHGIAGAAMPPGEPLPFADWVAVARWIADGAQP
;
A
#
# COMPACT_ATOMS: atom_id res chain seq x y z
N MET A 1 24.35 -11.23 38.05
CA MET A 1 24.56 -11.12 36.60
C MET A 1 24.00 -12.37 35.96
N ALA A 2 22.78 -12.28 35.42
CA ALA A 2 22.19 -13.35 34.61
C ALA A 2 22.16 -12.82 33.17
N ALA A 3 22.81 -13.56 32.27
CA ALA A 3 22.81 -13.28 30.84
C ALA A 3 21.44 -13.68 30.27
N ILE A 4 20.73 -12.72 29.68
CA ILE A 4 19.57 -12.99 28.84
C ILE A 4 20.12 -13.19 27.44
N SER A 5 20.11 -14.45 26.97
CA SER A 5 20.41 -14.78 25.59
C SER A 5 19.31 -14.21 24.69
N GLY A 6 19.69 -13.41 23.69
CA GLY A 6 18.78 -12.98 22.64
C GLY A 6 18.26 -14.18 21.86
N ALA A 7 16.97 -14.43 21.96
CA ALA A 7 16.22 -15.20 20.99
C ALA A 7 15.82 -14.21 19.88
N CYS A 8 16.15 -14.54 18.63
CA CYS A 8 15.53 -13.92 17.47
C CYS A 8 14.02 -14.12 17.61
N ALA A 9 13.24 -13.05 17.54
CA ALA A 9 11.79 -13.14 17.52
C ALA A 9 11.39 -13.91 16.24
N GLU A 10 10.86 -15.12 16.41
CA GLU A 10 9.98 -15.71 15.41
C GLU A 10 8.80 -14.74 15.21
N LEU A 11 8.39 -14.53 13.97
CA LEU A 11 7.12 -13.87 13.64
C LEU A 11 6.02 -14.67 14.37
N GLY A 12 5.58 -14.19 15.52
CA GLY A 12 4.60 -14.90 16.32
C GLY A 12 3.28 -14.95 15.55
N ASP A 13 2.70 -16.14 15.47
CA ASP A 13 1.31 -16.39 15.04
C ASP A 13 0.25 -15.71 15.94
N GLU A 14 0.64 -14.74 16.77
CA GLU A 14 -0.27 -13.98 17.60
C GLU A 14 -1.02 -12.99 16.72
N VAL A 15 -2.29 -13.29 16.47
CA VAL A 15 -3.21 -12.39 15.78
C VAL A 15 -3.18 -11.04 16.49
N ARG A 16 -2.70 -10.02 15.78
CA ARG A 16 -2.45 -8.68 16.34
C ARG A 16 -3.72 -7.99 16.85
N PHE A 17 -4.88 -8.39 16.33
CA PHE A 17 -6.20 -7.83 16.67
C PHE A 17 -7.27 -8.93 16.76
N GLU A 18 -8.32 -8.70 17.56
CA GLU A 18 -9.50 -9.58 17.51
C GLU A 18 -10.24 -9.41 16.16
N PRO A 19 -10.49 -10.51 15.42
CA PRO A 19 -11.09 -10.46 14.09
C PRO A 19 -12.49 -9.84 14.12
N SER A 20 -12.70 -8.82 13.27
CA SER A 20 -14.05 -8.35 12.95
C SER A 20 -14.80 -9.41 12.14
N ALA A 21 -16.13 -9.49 12.32
CA ALA A 21 -16.96 -10.48 11.62
C ALA A 21 -17.18 -10.18 10.13
N GLU A 22 -16.93 -8.95 9.68
CA GLU A 22 -17.15 -8.53 8.29
C GLU A 22 -15.96 -8.94 7.41
N PRO A 23 -16.16 -9.78 6.38
CA PRO A 23 -15.07 -10.26 5.54
C PRO A 23 -14.55 -9.18 4.59
N VAL A 24 -13.31 -9.35 4.10
CA VAL A 24 -12.72 -8.50 3.06
C VAL A 24 -13.25 -8.94 1.70
N GLU A 25 -13.94 -8.04 1.00
CA GLU A 25 -14.48 -8.29 -0.34
C GLU A 25 -13.58 -7.68 -1.41
N ILE A 26 -13.48 -8.37 -2.56
CA ILE A 26 -12.91 -7.79 -3.79
C ILE A 26 -14.03 -7.09 -4.53
N THR A 27 -14.07 -5.77 -4.46
CA THR A 27 -15.15 -4.96 -5.04
C THR A 27 -14.97 -4.74 -6.53
N SER A 28 -13.73 -4.67 -7.02
CA SER A 28 -13.42 -4.58 -8.44
C SER A 28 -11.98 -4.99 -8.74
N SER A 29 -11.67 -5.23 -10.02
CA SER A 29 -10.31 -5.40 -10.54
C SER A 29 -10.06 -4.45 -11.72
N VAL A 30 -8.82 -4.01 -11.88
CA VAL A 30 -8.38 -3.23 -13.04
C VAL A 30 -7.07 -3.81 -13.57
N PRO A 31 -7.01 -4.33 -14.82
CA PRO A 31 -8.13 -4.49 -15.73
C PRO A 31 -9.25 -5.36 -15.15
N ALA A 32 -10.49 -5.09 -15.60
CA ALA A 32 -11.64 -5.92 -15.23
C ALA A 32 -11.45 -7.33 -15.80
N ALA A 33 -11.94 -8.35 -15.09
CA ALA A 33 -11.91 -9.73 -15.60
C ALA A 33 -12.61 -9.81 -16.98
N GLY A 34 -11.94 -10.43 -17.95
CA GLY A 34 -12.38 -10.53 -19.34
C GLY A 34 -12.07 -9.30 -20.20
N SER A 35 -11.34 -8.30 -19.68
CA SER A 35 -10.95 -7.12 -20.47
C SER A 35 -10.11 -7.53 -21.68
N LEU A 36 -10.39 -6.87 -22.80
CA LEU A 36 -9.64 -7.00 -24.04
C LEU A 36 -8.85 -5.71 -24.29
N ALA A 37 -7.77 -5.83 -25.05
CA ALA A 37 -6.93 -4.70 -25.42
C ALA A 37 -6.36 -3.92 -24.21
N VAL A 38 -5.88 -4.65 -23.20
CA VAL A 38 -5.15 -4.08 -22.05
C VAL A 38 -3.78 -3.56 -22.50
N ASP A 39 -3.36 -2.43 -21.95
CA ASP A 39 -2.05 -1.86 -22.26
C ASP A 39 -0.89 -2.83 -21.89
N PRO A 40 0.13 -3.02 -22.74
CA PRO A 40 1.29 -3.85 -22.43
C PRO A 40 2.06 -3.46 -21.16
N GLY A 41 2.02 -2.18 -20.77
CA GLY A 41 2.58 -1.66 -19.52
C GLY A 41 1.58 -1.65 -18.36
N ALA A 42 0.41 -2.28 -18.49
CA ALA A 42 -0.59 -2.25 -17.43
C ALA A 42 -0.14 -2.98 -16.16
N ARG A 43 -0.65 -2.48 -15.03
CA ARG A 43 -0.63 -3.14 -13.73
C ARG A 43 -1.96 -3.84 -13.49
N PHE A 44 -1.97 -4.90 -12.68
CA PHE A 44 -3.22 -5.50 -12.20
C PHE A 44 -3.52 -5.06 -10.77
N ASP A 45 -4.66 -4.42 -10.58
CA ASP A 45 -5.13 -3.87 -9.30
C ASP A 45 -6.39 -4.58 -8.82
N LEU A 46 -6.43 -4.94 -7.55
CA LEU A 46 -7.60 -5.41 -6.84
C LEU A 46 -8.04 -4.37 -5.82
N CYS A 47 -9.27 -3.89 -5.95
CA CYS A 47 -9.85 -2.98 -4.99
C CYS A 47 -10.61 -3.74 -3.91
N LEU A 48 -10.24 -3.51 -2.66
CA LEU A 48 -10.79 -4.20 -1.51
C LEU A 48 -11.82 -3.32 -0.79
N SER A 49 -12.77 -3.94 -0.09
CA SER A 49 -13.85 -3.24 0.62
C SER A 49 -13.40 -2.50 1.89
N THR A 50 -12.24 -2.86 2.43
CA THR A 50 -11.69 -2.31 3.67
C THR A 50 -10.17 -2.18 3.58
N GLU A 51 -9.57 -1.48 4.54
CA GLU A 51 -8.13 -1.45 4.73
C GLU A 51 -7.58 -2.85 5.10
N ILE A 52 -6.47 -3.23 4.49
CA ILE A 52 -5.76 -4.50 4.77
C ILE A 52 -4.50 -4.26 5.58
N ASP A 53 -4.05 -5.28 6.32
CA ASP A 53 -2.74 -5.25 6.94
C ASP A 53 -1.66 -5.48 5.86
N PRO A 54 -0.78 -4.49 5.60
CA PRO A 54 0.20 -4.57 4.53
C PRO A 54 1.32 -5.58 4.77
N GLN A 55 1.45 -6.13 5.99
CA GLN A 55 2.45 -7.13 6.32
C GLN A 55 2.01 -8.57 6.00
N ILE A 56 0.72 -8.77 5.70
CA ILE A 56 0.14 -10.11 5.52
C ILE A 56 0.34 -10.64 4.09
N PRO A 57 0.03 -9.89 3.01
CA PRO A 57 0.17 -10.41 1.66
C PRO A 57 1.62 -10.65 1.25
N ASP A 58 1.87 -11.76 0.55
CA ASP A 58 3.16 -12.02 -0.10
C ASP A 58 3.04 -12.35 -1.61
N ASP A 59 4.18 -12.42 -2.30
CA ASP A 59 4.26 -12.69 -3.74
C ASP A 59 3.70 -14.08 -4.14
N PHE A 60 3.51 -15.01 -3.19
CA PHE A 60 2.91 -16.31 -3.45
C PHE A 60 1.38 -16.25 -3.46
N ASP A 61 0.80 -15.34 -2.68
CA ASP A 61 -0.64 -15.13 -2.63
C ASP A 61 -1.18 -14.56 -3.94
N LEU A 62 -0.39 -13.71 -4.61
CA LEU A 62 -0.81 -13.03 -5.82
C LEU A 62 0.26 -13.06 -6.92
N ASN A 63 -0.04 -13.69 -8.07
CA ASN A 63 0.89 -13.76 -9.20
C ASN A 63 0.23 -13.67 -10.56
N LEU A 64 1.05 -13.45 -11.58
CA LEU A 64 0.64 -13.35 -12.98
C LEU A 64 1.16 -14.53 -13.81
N ARG A 65 0.28 -15.09 -14.64
CA ARG A 65 0.57 -16.25 -15.47
C ARG A 65 0.04 -16.08 -16.90
N SER A 66 0.64 -16.82 -17.83
CA SER A 66 0.07 -17.07 -19.15
C SER A 66 0.27 -18.53 -19.50
N SER A 67 -0.83 -19.27 -19.69
CA SER A 67 -0.80 -20.73 -19.82
C SER A 67 -0.04 -21.38 -18.65
N THR A 68 1.11 -22.00 -18.90
CA THR A 68 1.96 -22.63 -17.89
C THR A 68 3.08 -21.73 -17.36
N LEU A 69 3.34 -20.59 -18.01
CA LEU A 69 4.41 -19.67 -17.65
C LEU A 69 3.99 -18.75 -16.50
N THR A 70 4.87 -18.62 -15.51
CA THR A 70 4.76 -17.63 -14.42
C THR A 70 5.72 -16.49 -14.72
N PHE A 71 5.28 -15.26 -14.48
CA PHE A 71 6.07 -14.06 -14.74
C PHE A 71 6.63 -13.50 -13.44
N ASP A 72 7.79 -12.86 -13.54
CA ASP A 72 8.34 -12.10 -12.43
C ASP A 72 7.50 -10.84 -12.22
N THR A 73 6.95 -10.73 -11.02
CA THR A 73 6.09 -9.62 -10.60
C THR A 73 6.59 -9.01 -9.31
N GLU A 74 6.08 -7.83 -9.01
CA GLU A 74 6.20 -7.17 -7.72
C GLU A 74 4.81 -6.96 -7.14
N LEU A 75 4.59 -7.46 -5.93
CA LEU A 75 3.39 -7.15 -5.16
C LEU A 75 3.57 -5.81 -4.44
N SER A 76 2.53 -4.97 -4.50
CA SER A 76 2.46 -3.77 -3.68
C SER A 76 1.08 -3.59 -3.07
N VAL A 77 1.07 -3.03 -1.87
CA VAL A 77 -0.16 -2.64 -1.17
C VAL A 77 -0.25 -1.13 -1.17
N GLN A 78 -1.43 -0.60 -1.51
CA GLN A 78 -1.76 0.80 -1.30
C GLN A 78 -2.82 0.85 -0.19
N MET A 79 -2.49 1.43 0.98
CA MET A 79 -3.44 1.61 2.10
C MET A 79 -4.66 2.46 1.70
N PHE A 80 -4.47 3.32 0.71
CA PHE A 80 -5.49 4.09 0.02
C PHE A 80 -5.15 4.10 -1.47
N SER A 81 -6.12 4.35 -2.34
CA SER A 81 -5.92 4.31 -3.79
C SER A 81 -5.33 5.63 -4.31
N TRP A 82 -4.04 5.64 -4.63
CA TRP A 82 -3.32 6.86 -5.01
C TRP A 82 -2.63 6.82 -6.34
N ARG A 83 -2.27 5.62 -6.81
CA ARG A 83 -1.90 5.42 -8.21
C ARG A 83 -3.17 5.31 -9.03
N ALA A 84 -3.11 5.78 -10.26
CA ALA A 84 -4.22 5.61 -11.19
C ALA A 84 -4.46 4.10 -11.44
N PRO A 85 -5.73 3.67 -11.55
CA PRO A 85 -6.06 2.26 -11.64
C PRO A 85 -5.53 1.64 -12.95
N GLY A 86 -4.80 0.53 -12.83
CA GLY A 86 -4.20 -0.20 -13.94
C GLY A 86 -3.00 0.47 -14.61
N GLN A 87 -2.60 1.67 -14.15
CA GLN A 87 -1.49 2.44 -14.73
C GLN A 87 -0.27 2.42 -13.80
N GLN A 88 0.92 2.31 -14.39
CA GLN A 88 2.18 2.28 -13.63
C GLN A 88 2.79 3.67 -13.41
N ASP A 89 2.49 4.59 -14.32
CA ASP A 89 3.13 5.91 -14.47
C ASP A 89 2.22 7.09 -14.08
N ALA A 90 1.04 6.81 -13.54
CA ALA A 90 0.05 7.84 -13.27
C ALA A 90 -0.46 7.83 -11.83
N ILE A 91 -0.80 9.03 -11.37
CA ILE A 91 -1.38 9.32 -10.07
C ILE A 91 -2.90 9.53 -10.23
N ALA A 92 -3.67 9.02 -9.29
CA ALA A 92 -5.10 9.28 -9.26
C ALA A 92 -5.35 10.73 -8.82
N ALA A 93 -6.42 11.37 -9.30
CA ALA A 93 -6.82 12.70 -8.81
C ALA A 93 -7.59 12.64 -7.49
N GLU A 94 -8.20 11.48 -7.20
CA GLU A 94 -8.98 11.20 -6.00
C GLU A 94 -8.93 9.71 -5.65
N ARG A 95 -9.37 9.36 -4.44
CA ARG A 95 -9.49 7.97 -3.97
C ARG A 95 -10.54 7.24 -4.82
N TRP A 96 -10.14 6.22 -5.58
CA TRP A 96 -11.04 5.46 -6.47
C TRP A 96 -11.48 4.10 -5.89
N CYS A 97 -10.83 3.64 -4.83
CA CYS A 97 -11.12 2.38 -4.14
C CYS A 97 -11.57 2.65 -2.69
N PRO A 98 -12.72 2.11 -2.23
CA PRO A 98 -13.22 2.28 -0.86
C PRO A 98 -12.28 1.80 0.24
N GLY A 99 -11.48 0.76 0.00
CA GLY A 99 -10.50 0.22 0.95
C GLY A 99 -9.06 0.35 0.44
N SER A 100 -8.24 -0.66 0.72
CA SER A 100 -6.89 -0.79 0.17
C SER A 100 -6.91 -1.33 -1.27
N VAL A 101 -5.80 -1.12 -1.98
CA VAL A 101 -5.53 -1.72 -3.29
C VAL A 101 -4.39 -2.72 -3.16
N LEU A 102 -4.60 -3.94 -3.66
CA LEU A 102 -3.55 -4.93 -3.84
C LEU A 102 -3.15 -4.97 -5.32
N SER A 103 -1.88 -4.72 -5.61
CA SER A 103 -1.40 -4.48 -6.97
C SER A 103 -0.30 -5.47 -7.36
N ILE A 104 -0.39 -6.04 -8.57
CA ILE A 104 0.67 -6.83 -9.22
C ILE A 104 1.27 -6.01 -10.35
N THR A 105 2.56 -5.74 -10.25
CA THR A 105 3.31 -5.05 -11.29
C THR A 105 4.23 -6.04 -12.01
N PRO A 106 4.04 -6.30 -13.32
CA PRO A 106 4.99 -7.07 -14.11
C PRO A 106 6.35 -6.37 -14.17
N LYS A 107 7.46 -7.11 -13.98
CA LYS A 107 8.82 -6.53 -14.08
C LYS A 107 9.29 -6.27 -15.51
N SER A 108 8.54 -6.76 -16.49
CA SER A 108 8.76 -6.55 -17.92
C SER A 108 7.43 -6.30 -18.63
N PRO A 109 7.42 -5.60 -19.78
CA PRO A 109 6.20 -5.37 -20.55
C PRO A 109 5.51 -6.69 -20.93
N LEU A 110 4.19 -6.68 -20.84
CA LEU A 110 3.36 -7.81 -21.26
C LEU A 110 3.37 -7.94 -22.79
N GLN A 111 3.29 -9.17 -23.28
CA GLN A 111 3.35 -9.44 -24.72
C GLN A 111 1.98 -9.18 -25.37
N PRO A 112 1.93 -8.41 -26.48
CA PRO A 112 0.73 -8.18 -27.26
C PRO A 112 -0.01 -9.47 -27.69
N GLY A 113 -1.34 -9.41 -27.72
CA GLY A 113 -2.21 -10.50 -28.17
C GLY A 113 -2.27 -11.73 -27.25
N ILE A 114 -1.51 -11.74 -26.15
CA ILE A 114 -1.52 -12.83 -25.17
C ILE A 114 -2.60 -12.59 -24.11
N THR A 115 -3.28 -13.68 -23.72
CA THR A 115 -4.14 -13.69 -22.53
C THR A 115 -3.32 -14.03 -21.29
N TYR A 116 -3.42 -13.15 -20.31
CA TYR A 116 -2.82 -13.28 -19.00
C TYR A 116 -3.90 -13.59 -17.97
N ARG A 117 -3.45 -14.21 -16.88
CA ARG A 117 -4.28 -14.65 -15.78
C ARG A 117 -3.60 -14.25 -14.47
N ALA A 118 -4.24 -13.36 -13.71
CA ALA A 118 -3.85 -13.08 -12.34
C ALA A 118 -4.48 -14.11 -11.40
N ARG A 119 -3.68 -14.68 -10.51
CA ARG A 119 -4.10 -15.64 -9.47
C ARG A 119 -4.08 -14.97 -8.12
N LEU A 120 -5.19 -15.03 -7.40
CA LEU A 120 -5.24 -14.69 -5.98
C LEU A 120 -5.55 -15.95 -5.15
N ARG A 121 -4.71 -16.28 -4.19
CA ARG A 121 -5.00 -17.25 -3.14
C ARG A 121 -5.83 -16.56 -2.04
N ALA A 122 -6.71 -17.31 -1.39
CA ALA A 122 -7.37 -16.82 -0.18
C ALA A 122 -6.32 -16.55 0.90
N ILE A 123 -6.38 -15.34 1.47
CA ILE A 123 -5.46 -14.87 2.51
C ILE A 123 -6.25 -14.75 3.81
N ASP A 124 -5.86 -15.53 4.81
CA ASP A 124 -6.46 -15.44 6.14
C ASP A 124 -5.91 -14.21 6.88
N GLY A 125 -6.77 -13.52 7.64
CA GLY A 125 -6.35 -12.34 8.40
C GLY A 125 -5.95 -11.12 7.57
N LEU A 126 -6.28 -11.10 6.27
CA LEU A 126 -5.92 -10.03 5.33
C LEU A 126 -6.35 -8.63 5.81
N GLY A 127 -7.57 -8.50 6.34
CA GLY A 127 -8.11 -7.22 6.77
C GLY A 127 -7.29 -6.61 7.91
N TRP A 128 -7.25 -5.28 8.00
CA TRP A 128 -6.48 -4.57 9.03
C TRP A 128 -6.81 -5.01 10.46
N ARG A 129 -8.03 -5.49 10.70
CA ARG A 129 -8.50 -6.03 11.97
C ARG A 129 -8.46 -7.56 12.01
N GLY A 130 -7.64 -8.21 11.20
CA GLY A 130 -7.55 -9.67 11.09
C GLY A 130 -8.73 -10.33 10.36
N GLN A 131 -9.45 -9.60 9.51
CA GLN A 131 -10.60 -10.18 8.79
C GLN A 131 -10.13 -11.12 7.66
N GLY A 132 -10.78 -12.27 7.51
CA GLY A 132 -10.59 -13.14 6.35
C GLY A 132 -11.26 -12.59 5.08
N MET A 133 -10.91 -13.15 3.93
CA MET A 133 -11.55 -12.80 2.65
C MET A 133 -12.97 -13.38 2.53
N ASP A 134 -13.84 -12.69 1.79
CA ASP A 134 -15.13 -13.24 1.38
C ASP A 134 -14.95 -14.27 0.25
N LEU A 135 -15.02 -15.54 0.64
CA LEU A 135 -14.93 -16.69 -0.27
C LEU A 135 -16.29 -17.10 -0.87
N SER A 136 -17.38 -16.45 -0.46
CA SER A 136 -18.73 -16.74 -0.99
C SER A 136 -18.99 -16.09 -2.36
N ALA A 137 -18.20 -15.06 -2.71
CA ALA A 137 -18.27 -14.40 -4.01
C ALA A 137 -17.97 -15.37 -5.18
N PRO A 138 -18.58 -15.17 -6.37
CA PRO A 138 -18.27 -16.01 -7.53
C PRO A 138 -16.80 -15.95 -7.96
N GLY A 139 -16.28 -17.08 -8.44
CA GLY A 139 -14.95 -17.20 -9.03
C GLY A 139 -13.89 -17.81 -8.12
N TRP A 140 -14.20 -18.05 -6.86
CA TRP A 140 -13.37 -18.87 -5.98
C TRP A 140 -13.51 -20.36 -6.29
N THR A 141 -12.38 -21.06 -6.34
CA THR A 141 -12.29 -22.50 -6.58
C THR A 141 -11.31 -23.12 -5.61
N ALA A 142 -11.70 -24.22 -4.97
CA ALA A 142 -10.81 -25.01 -4.11
C ALA A 142 -10.14 -26.13 -4.92
N ASP A 143 -8.85 -26.38 -4.68
CA ASP A 143 -8.15 -27.56 -5.18
C ASP A 143 -8.38 -28.79 -4.27
N GLU A 144 -7.76 -29.93 -4.60
CA GLU A 144 -7.89 -31.18 -3.85
C GLU A 144 -7.32 -31.07 -2.43
N GLU A 145 -6.34 -30.19 -2.25
CA GLU A 145 -5.71 -29.85 -0.97
C GLU A 145 -6.51 -28.81 -0.15
N GLY A 146 -7.59 -28.26 -0.71
CA GLY A 146 -8.45 -27.28 -0.06
C GLY A 146 -7.94 -25.83 -0.16
N ASN A 147 -6.90 -25.56 -0.95
CA ASN A 147 -6.47 -24.19 -1.21
C ASN A 147 -7.50 -23.49 -2.09
N VAL A 148 -8.02 -22.37 -1.61
CA VAL A 148 -9.03 -21.59 -2.31
C VAL A 148 -8.35 -20.50 -3.14
N THR A 149 -8.63 -20.46 -4.44
CA THR A 149 -8.02 -19.52 -5.38
C THR A 149 -9.07 -18.87 -6.28
N ARG A 150 -8.83 -17.62 -6.69
CA ARG A 150 -9.62 -16.88 -7.66
C ARG A 150 -8.74 -16.42 -8.82
N TRP A 151 -9.29 -16.46 -10.01
CA TRP A 151 -8.58 -16.13 -11.25
C TRP A 151 -9.22 -14.95 -11.97
N PHE A 152 -8.38 -14.09 -12.54
CA PHE A 152 -8.79 -12.92 -13.31
C PHE A 152 -8.05 -12.93 -14.65
N ASP A 153 -8.80 -13.12 -15.74
CA ASP A 153 -8.23 -13.21 -17.09
C ASP A 153 -8.33 -11.85 -17.79
N PHE A 154 -7.33 -11.50 -18.60
CA PHE A 154 -7.37 -10.32 -19.48
C PHE A 154 -6.43 -10.51 -20.68
N THR A 155 -6.72 -9.82 -21.79
CA THR A 155 -5.95 -9.92 -23.03
C THR A 155 -5.27 -8.59 -23.34
N VAL A 156 -3.97 -8.64 -23.62
CA VAL A 156 -3.15 -7.46 -23.97
C VAL A 156 -3.42 -7.02 -25.40
N ALA A 157 -3.44 -5.71 -25.64
CA ALA A 157 -3.65 -5.10 -26.95
C ALA A 157 -2.58 -5.50 -27.97
N GLY A 158 -2.99 -5.59 -29.24
CA GLY A 158 -2.15 -6.00 -30.37
C GLY A 158 -2.30 -7.48 -30.73
N ASP A 159 -1.49 -7.93 -31.68
CA ASP A 159 -1.51 -9.29 -32.21
C ASP A 159 -0.32 -10.11 -31.70
N ILE A 160 -0.47 -11.44 -31.68
CA ILE A 160 0.62 -12.35 -31.32
C ILE A 160 1.78 -12.17 -32.29
N GLY A 161 2.94 -11.81 -31.75
CA GLY A 161 4.17 -11.58 -32.52
C GLY A 161 4.49 -10.12 -32.76
N ASP A 162 3.58 -9.19 -32.41
CA ASP A 162 3.93 -7.78 -32.32
C ASP A 162 5.00 -7.56 -31.25
N PRO A 163 5.95 -6.64 -31.46
CA PRO A 163 6.95 -6.32 -30.46
C PRO A 163 6.28 -5.70 -29.23
N ALA A 164 6.58 -6.24 -28.05
CA ALA A 164 6.27 -5.54 -26.81
C ALA A 164 7.10 -4.25 -26.71
N PRO A 165 6.64 -3.23 -25.96
CA PRO A 165 7.47 -2.08 -25.63
C PRO A 165 8.82 -2.51 -25.05
N GLU A 166 9.87 -1.72 -25.29
CA GLU A 166 11.20 -2.02 -24.73
C GLU A 166 11.25 -1.72 -23.22
N GLU A 167 10.48 -0.73 -22.77
CA GLU A 167 10.46 -0.26 -21.39
C GLU A 167 9.03 -0.18 -20.86
N VAL A 168 8.91 -0.42 -19.56
CA VAL A 168 7.66 -0.16 -18.82
C VAL A 168 7.71 1.30 -18.36
N PRO A 169 6.66 2.11 -18.64
CA PRO A 169 6.57 3.46 -18.10
C PRO A 169 6.68 3.45 -16.58
N THR A 170 7.60 4.23 -16.04
CA THR A 170 7.73 4.42 -14.59
C THR A 170 7.08 5.74 -14.19
N LEU A 171 6.55 5.77 -12.97
CA LEU A 171 6.05 7.00 -12.37
C LEU A 171 7.18 8.03 -12.22
N GLU A 172 6.87 9.30 -12.50
CA GLU A 172 7.78 10.41 -12.21
C GLU A 172 8.18 10.40 -10.72
N PRO A 173 9.42 10.81 -10.38
CA PRO A 173 9.83 10.96 -8.99
C PRO A 173 8.88 11.88 -8.20
N GLY A 174 8.60 11.48 -6.98
CA GLY A 174 7.89 12.23 -5.96
C GLY A 174 8.73 13.35 -5.37
N PRO A 175 8.11 14.15 -4.48
CA PRO A 175 8.81 15.25 -3.83
C PRO A 175 9.88 14.72 -2.85
N THR A 176 10.92 15.51 -2.62
CA THR A 176 11.84 15.29 -1.49
C THR A 176 11.23 15.76 -0.17
N LEU A 177 11.83 15.39 0.96
CA LEU A 177 11.34 15.89 2.26
C LEU A 177 11.45 17.41 2.33
N ALA A 178 12.54 18.02 1.86
CA ALA A 178 12.66 19.47 1.77
C ALA A 178 11.52 20.13 0.98
N GLU A 179 11.06 19.51 -0.12
CA GLU A 179 9.94 20.03 -0.90
C GLU A 179 8.60 19.93 -0.15
N LEU A 180 8.43 18.91 0.70
CA LEU A 180 7.25 18.78 1.57
C LEU A 180 7.16 19.88 2.65
N PHE A 181 8.23 20.64 2.87
CA PHE A 181 8.33 21.77 3.79
C PHE A 181 8.24 23.15 3.12
N THR A 182 8.10 23.21 1.79
CA THR A 182 7.93 24.48 1.07
C THR A 182 6.56 25.10 1.31
N ASP A 183 6.40 26.37 0.95
CA ASP A 183 5.14 27.11 1.06
C ASP A 183 3.96 26.30 0.50
N ASP A 184 2.88 26.20 1.27
CA ASP A 184 1.67 25.43 0.97
C ASP A 184 1.84 23.90 0.93
N ALA A 185 3.01 23.33 1.20
CA ALA A 185 3.23 21.88 1.25
C ALA A 185 2.81 21.24 2.59
N VAL A 186 2.63 19.92 2.64
CA VAL A 186 2.02 19.21 3.79
C VAL A 186 2.66 19.51 5.15
N PHE A 187 3.97 19.73 5.19
CA PHE A 187 4.74 20.03 6.41
C PHE A 187 5.16 21.50 6.50
N ASP A 188 4.60 22.38 5.68
CA ASP A 188 4.74 23.83 5.83
C ASP A 188 4.40 24.24 7.28
N PRO A 189 5.32 24.88 8.02
CA PRO A 189 5.08 25.38 9.38
C PRO A 189 3.92 26.36 9.52
N GLU A 190 3.57 27.05 8.44
CA GLU A 190 2.43 27.97 8.41
C GLU A 190 1.10 27.22 8.18
N ARG A 191 1.14 25.95 7.78
CA ARG A 191 -0.04 25.07 7.69
C ARG A 191 -0.33 24.39 9.03
N GLY A 192 -1.60 24.40 9.41
CA GLY A 192 -2.07 23.78 10.67
C GLY A 192 -2.01 22.24 10.72
N ALA A 193 -1.60 21.56 9.64
CA ALA A 193 -1.59 20.10 9.58
C ALA A 193 -0.64 19.48 10.63
N CYS A 194 0.47 20.14 10.92
CA CYS A 194 1.51 19.62 11.80
C CYS A 194 1.94 20.59 12.91
N SER A 195 1.12 21.61 13.20
CA SER A 195 1.48 22.71 14.11
C SER A 195 1.87 22.25 15.53
N CYS A 196 1.31 21.14 16.02
CA CYS A 196 1.71 20.57 17.32
C CYS A 196 3.15 20.04 17.33
N HIS A 197 3.65 19.58 16.18
CA HIS A 197 5.00 19.05 15.98
C HIS A 197 6.00 20.11 15.50
N GLN A 198 5.56 21.37 15.44
CA GLN A 198 6.34 22.54 15.03
C GLN A 198 6.42 23.61 16.13
N GLY A 199 5.44 23.61 17.05
CA GLY A 199 5.35 24.55 18.15
C GLY A 199 6.24 24.23 19.35
N SER A 200 5.91 24.80 20.51
CA SER A 200 6.68 24.65 21.75
C SER A 200 6.24 23.47 22.63
N ASP A 201 5.42 22.54 22.12
CA ASP A 201 5.00 21.37 22.88
C ASP A 201 6.18 20.38 22.95
N GLU A 202 6.88 20.38 24.09
CA GLU A 202 8.04 19.54 24.32
C GLU A 202 7.73 18.04 24.17
N LEU A 203 6.52 17.59 24.53
CA LEU A 203 6.14 16.18 24.41
C LEU A 203 5.89 15.80 22.95
N ALA A 204 5.27 16.69 22.18
CA ALA A 204 5.06 16.47 20.75
C ALA A 204 6.40 16.44 19.99
N LEU A 205 7.29 17.39 20.25
CA LEU A 205 8.63 17.46 19.66
C LEU A 205 9.49 16.25 20.04
N ALA A 206 9.44 15.79 21.30
CA ALA A 206 10.17 14.61 21.74
C ALA A 206 9.71 13.31 21.04
N ARG A 207 8.48 13.29 20.50
CA ARG A 207 7.94 12.15 19.75
C ARG A 207 8.22 12.28 18.26
N LEU A 208 8.08 13.48 17.71
CA LEU A 208 8.26 13.78 16.30
C LEU A 208 8.51 15.29 16.15
N ASP A 209 9.69 15.66 15.66
CA ASP A 209 10.08 17.05 15.41
C ASP A 209 9.93 17.38 13.92
N LEU A 210 8.96 18.22 13.59
CA LEU A 210 8.68 18.68 12.22
C LEU A 210 8.96 20.17 12.05
N ARG A 211 9.89 20.76 12.83
CA ARG A 211 10.21 22.20 12.73
C ARG A 211 10.94 22.58 11.44
N THR A 212 11.74 21.65 10.91
CA THR A 212 12.55 21.81 9.69
C THR A 212 12.67 20.47 9.00
N ALA A 213 12.94 20.45 7.69
CA ALA A 213 13.16 19.22 6.94
C ALA A 213 14.29 18.36 7.54
N GLU A 214 15.37 18.96 8.02
CA GLU A 214 16.52 18.24 8.58
C GLU A 214 16.15 17.50 9.88
N LEU A 215 15.55 18.20 10.85
CA LEU A 215 15.05 17.60 12.10
C LEU A 215 13.95 16.55 11.84
N ALA A 216 13.11 16.78 10.83
CA ALA A 216 12.09 15.84 10.42
C ALA A 216 12.69 14.57 9.83
N PHE A 217 13.75 14.68 9.02
CA PHE A 217 14.45 13.53 8.47
C PHE A 217 15.01 12.63 9.58
N GLU A 218 15.65 13.24 10.59
CA GLU A 218 16.15 12.52 11.77
C GLU A 218 15.01 11.80 12.52
N SER A 219 13.87 12.48 12.70
CA SER A 219 12.73 11.95 13.47
C SER A 219 11.87 10.93 12.70
N LEU A 220 11.80 11.02 11.37
CA LEU A 220 10.95 10.20 10.51
C LEU A 220 11.70 8.99 9.94
N VAL A 221 12.90 9.22 9.40
CA VAL A 221 13.63 8.25 8.57
C VAL A 221 14.77 7.59 9.34
N LEU A 222 15.51 8.35 10.15
CA LEU A 222 16.65 7.84 10.92
C LEU A 222 16.28 7.33 12.32
N ARG A 223 15.01 7.46 12.69
CA ARG A 223 14.51 7.00 13.98
C ARG A 223 14.52 5.48 14.06
N ASP A 224 15.26 4.96 15.04
CA ASP A 224 15.29 3.53 15.33
C ASP A 224 14.03 3.08 16.11
N GLY A 225 13.65 1.83 15.89
CA GLY A 225 12.58 1.15 16.63
C GLY A 225 11.30 0.97 15.83
N LEU A 226 10.40 0.16 16.40
CA LEU A 226 9.09 -0.10 15.83
C LEU A 226 8.03 0.74 16.52
N GLU A 227 7.12 1.28 15.73
CA GLU A 227 5.93 1.96 16.20
C GLU A 227 4.87 0.92 16.64
N PRO A 228 3.74 1.32 17.24
CA PRO A 228 2.72 0.39 17.74
C PRO A 228 2.16 -0.59 16.69
N THR A 229 2.39 -0.30 15.40
CA THR A 229 2.03 -1.20 14.30
C THR A 229 3.06 -2.26 13.94
N GLY A 230 4.17 -2.32 14.66
CA GLY A 230 5.26 -3.24 14.36
C GLY A 230 6.09 -2.83 13.14
N VAL A 231 5.86 -1.63 12.57
CA VAL A 231 6.70 -1.05 11.51
C VAL A 231 7.39 0.24 11.98
N PRO A 232 8.50 0.64 11.35
CA PRO A 232 9.13 1.93 11.59
C PRO A 232 8.22 3.14 11.30
N MET A 233 8.64 4.32 11.76
CA MET A 233 7.98 5.59 11.44
C MET A 233 7.84 5.81 9.93
N VAL A 234 8.96 5.66 9.21
CA VAL A 234 9.02 5.60 7.74
C VAL A 234 9.85 4.39 7.33
N THR A 235 9.32 3.61 6.39
CA THR A 235 10.02 2.52 5.71
C THR A 235 10.27 2.95 4.26
N PRO A 236 11.48 3.41 3.91
CA PRO A 236 11.80 3.83 2.55
C PRO A 236 11.42 2.78 1.50
N GLY A 237 10.75 3.22 0.44
CA GLY A 237 10.26 2.37 -0.64
C GLY A 237 8.95 1.63 -0.35
N ARG A 238 8.47 1.63 0.92
CA ARG A 238 7.28 0.87 1.33
C ARG A 238 6.27 1.79 2.04
N PRO A 239 5.49 2.59 1.28
CA PRO A 239 4.50 3.52 1.85
C PRO A 239 3.50 2.82 2.77
N SER A 240 2.97 1.68 2.33
CA SER A 240 2.00 0.92 3.14
C SER A 240 2.61 0.39 4.44
N GLU A 241 3.93 0.19 4.53
CA GLU A 241 4.61 -0.26 5.75
C GLU A 241 5.29 0.88 6.51
N SER A 242 4.77 2.10 6.36
CA SER A 242 5.24 3.27 7.09
C SER A 242 4.18 3.73 8.08
N TYR A 243 4.52 3.74 9.38
CA TYR A 243 3.58 4.15 10.42
C TYR A 243 3.07 5.59 10.22
N LEU A 244 3.88 6.48 9.64
CA LEU A 244 3.46 7.83 9.28
C LEU A 244 2.18 7.81 8.43
N LEU A 245 2.09 6.95 7.41
CA LEU A 245 0.88 6.86 6.59
C LEU A 245 -0.28 6.21 7.33
N HIS A 246 -0.02 5.26 8.24
CA HIS A 246 -1.07 4.73 9.12
C HIS A 246 -1.62 5.80 10.06
N LYS A 247 -0.77 6.73 10.51
CA LYS A 247 -1.14 7.88 11.35
C LYS A 247 -1.96 8.92 10.63
N LEU A 248 -1.63 9.17 9.37
CA LEU A 248 -2.31 10.14 8.51
C LEU A 248 -3.60 9.57 7.91
N HIS A 249 -3.71 8.25 7.81
CA HIS A 249 -4.93 7.61 7.32
C HIS A 249 -6.07 7.66 8.34
N ARG A 250 -7.27 7.82 7.81
CA ARG A 250 -8.52 7.80 8.58
C ARG A 250 -9.47 6.77 8.02
N THR A 251 -10.27 6.19 8.89
CA THR A 251 -11.46 5.43 8.49
C THR A 251 -12.47 6.35 7.80
N ALA A 252 -13.48 5.78 7.15
CA ALA A 252 -14.59 6.55 6.60
C ALA A 252 -15.36 7.38 7.67
N SER A 253 -15.35 6.95 8.94
CA SER A 253 -15.89 7.71 10.08
C SER A 253 -14.99 8.87 10.53
N GLY A 254 -13.81 9.03 9.93
CA GLY A 254 -12.83 10.05 10.31
C GLY A 254 -11.99 9.66 11.52
N GLU A 255 -12.00 8.40 11.96
CA GLU A 255 -11.25 7.93 13.12
C GLU A 255 -9.86 7.41 12.72
N ALA A 256 -8.96 7.26 13.68
CA ALA A 256 -7.69 6.56 13.43
C ALA A 256 -7.95 5.10 13.07
N LEU A 257 -7.04 4.51 12.30
CA LEU A 257 -7.08 3.06 12.08
C LEU A 257 -7.02 2.31 13.41
N HIS A 258 -7.67 1.15 13.44
CA HIS A 258 -7.70 0.32 14.64
C HIS A 258 -6.27 -0.03 15.11
N GLY A 259 -6.01 0.05 16.40
CA GLY A 259 -4.67 -0.25 16.95
C GLY A 259 -3.61 0.85 16.77
N ILE A 260 -3.95 1.97 16.13
CA ILE A 260 -3.08 3.14 16.08
C ILE A 260 -3.12 3.88 17.42
N ALA A 261 -1.95 4.21 17.97
CA ALA A 261 -1.86 4.79 19.31
C ALA A 261 -2.24 6.29 19.34
N GLY A 262 -3.40 6.64 19.88
CA GLY A 262 -3.87 8.02 19.97
C GLY A 262 -4.72 8.43 18.76
N ALA A 263 -5.07 9.72 18.68
CA ALA A 263 -5.96 10.22 17.62
C ALA A 263 -5.30 10.21 16.23
N ALA A 264 -6.12 10.23 15.19
CA ALA A 264 -5.68 10.41 13.82
C ALA A 264 -5.11 11.81 13.59
N MET A 265 -4.10 11.90 12.72
CA MET A 265 -3.45 13.15 12.34
C MET A 265 -3.81 13.51 10.88
N PRO A 266 -3.84 14.81 10.53
CA PRO A 266 -3.79 15.98 11.43
C PRO A 266 -5.07 16.08 12.26
N PRO A 267 -5.10 16.63 13.48
CA PRO A 267 -6.32 16.65 14.29
C PRO A 267 -7.47 17.43 13.62
N GLY A 268 -8.71 17.02 13.88
CA GLY A 268 -9.90 17.66 13.31
C GLY A 268 -10.35 17.03 11.99
N GLU A 269 -9.69 17.40 10.89
CA GLU A 269 -10.10 17.01 9.53
C GLU A 269 -9.08 16.07 8.86
N PRO A 270 -9.49 15.26 7.88
CA PRO A 270 -8.57 14.49 7.05
C PRO A 270 -7.60 15.39 6.28
N LEU A 271 -6.40 14.88 6.04
CA LEU A 271 -5.47 15.53 5.13
C LEU A 271 -6.05 15.56 3.70
N PRO A 272 -5.89 16.65 2.94
CA PRO A 272 -6.25 16.66 1.51
C PRO A 272 -5.58 15.52 0.76
N PHE A 273 -6.30 14.94 -0.20
CA PHE A 273 -5.82 13.76 -0.92
C PHE A 273 -4.45 13.98 -1.58
N ALA A 274 -4.23 15.15 -2.21
CA ALA A 274 -2.97 15.50 -2.85
C ALA A 274 -1.78 15.54 -1.88
N ASP A 275 -1.99 16.02 -0.64
CA ASP A 275 -0.93 16.05 0.38
C ASP A 275 -0.59 14.64 0.87
N TRP A 276 -1.60 13.79 1.05
CA TRP A 276 -1.37 12.38 1.41
C TRP A 276 -0.57 11.68 0.31
N VAL A 277 -0.97 11.87 -0.95
CA VAL A 277 -0.25 11.36 -2.13
C VAL A 277 1.19 11.87 -2.15
N ALA A 278 1.45 13.14 -1.83
CA ALA A 278 2.79 13.69 -1.78
C ALA A 278 3.69 12.95 -0.76
N VAL A 279 3.17 12.70 0.45
CA VAL A 279 3.89 11.91 1.46
C VAL A 279 4.09 10.46 1.00
N ALA A 280 3.09 9.84 0.40
CA ALA A 280 3.19 8.47 -0.11
C ALA A 280 4.22 8.31 -1.22
N ARG A 281 4.29 9.29 -2.13
CA ARG A 281 5.28 9.32 -3.21
C ARG A 281 6.68 9.53 -2.66
N TRP A 282 6.86 10.50 -1.75
CA TRP A 282 8.14 10.70 -1.07
C TRP A 282 8.67 9.39 -0.44
N ILE A 283 7.81 8.65 0.28
CA ILE A 283 8.20 7.36 0.85
C ILE A 283 8.49 6.33 -0.24
N ALA A 284 7.64 6.22 -1.27
CA ALA A 284 7.81 5.28 -2.37
C ALA A 284 9.15 5.47 -3.10
N ASP A 285 9.61 6.71 -3.21
CA ASP A 285 10.88 7.07 -3.86
C ASP A 285 12.08 7.03 -2.90
N GLY A 286 11.94 6.28 -1.81
CA GLY A 286 13.02 6.02 -0.86
C GLY A 286 13.19 7.07 0.23
N ALA A 287 12.17 7.91 0.45
CA ALA A 287 12.14 8.90 1.52
C ALA A 287 13.35 9.84 1.52
N GLN A 288 13.66 10.44 0.36
CA GLN A 288 14.83 11.33 0.19
C GLN A 288 14.75 12.60 1.05
N PRO A 289 15.86 13.11 1.60
CA PRO A 289 15.89 14.35 2.39
C PRO A 289 15.52 15.59 1.57
#